data_AF-A0A2G5ZGM8-F1
#
_entry.id   AF-A0A2G5ZGM8-F1
#
_cell.length_a   1.000
_cell.length_b   1.000
_cell.length_c   1.000
_cell.angle_alpha   90.00
_cell.angle_beta   90.00
_cell.angle_gamma   90.00
#
_symmetry.space_group_name_H-M   'P 1'
#
loop_
_entity.id
_entity.type
_entity.pdbx_description
1 polymer ?
#
loop_
_entity_poly.entity_id
_entity_poly.type
_entity_poly.pdbx_seq_one_letter_code
_entity_poly.pdbx_strand_id
1 'polypeptide(L)'
;MNGSAFSGTESTPKVYPGNVTVSVTDMDSLENAIVGGDLILTGTAGESLSFSNIQVGGNLDVSNLDGDLFNFDGVDVKGDTIL
;
A
#
# COMPACT_ATOMS: atom_id res chain seq x y z
N MET A 1 -0.33 10.13 -4.14
CA MET A 1 0.29 10.73 -2.92
C MET A 1 1.64 10.07 -2.67
N ASN A 2 2.52 10.64 -1.85
CA ASN A 2 3.75 9.93 -1.44
C ASN A 2 3.44 8.95 -0.30
N GLY A 3 4.22 7.89 -0.15
CA GLY A 3 3.94 6.85 0.85
C GLY A 3 3.95 7.33 2.29
N SER A 4 4.75 8.35 2.65
CA SER A 4 4.71 8.92 4.00
C SER A 4 3.38 9.61 4.34
N ALA A 5 2.68 10.13 3.33
CA ALA A 5 1.32 10.66 3.51
C ALA A 5 0.26 9.57 3.51
N PHE A 6 0.56 8.36 3.04
CA PHE A 6 -0.39 7.24 3.00
C PHE A 6 -0.64 6.64 4.39
N SER A 7 0.42 6.44 5.18
CA SER A 7 0.37 5.69 6.44
C SER A 7 -0.28 6.46 7.60
N GLY A 8 -0.99 5.75 8.46
CA GLY A 8 -1.57 6.23 9.72
C GLY A 8 -0.85 5.67 10.95
N THR A 9 -1.56 5.61 12.08
CA THR A 9 -1.13 4.90 13.29
C THR A 9 -2.14 3.82 13.65
N GLU A 10 -1.77 2.83 14.47
CA GLU A 10 -2.70 1.78 14.89
C GLU A 10 -3.98 2.32 15.54
N SER A 11 -3.86 3.39 16.34
CA SER A 11 -5.00 4.02 17.02
C SER A 11 -5.81 4.95 16.12
N THR A 12 -5.19 5.47 15.06
CA THR A 12 -5.84 6.37 14.09
C THR A 12 -5.39 5.99 12.68
N PRO A 13 -5.94 4.89 12.12
CA PRO A 13 -5.61 4.51 10.76
C PRO A 13 -6.10 5.56 9.76
N LYS A 14 -5.37 5.76 8.67
CA LYS A 14 -5.83 6.66 7.61
C LYS A 14 -6.89 5.98 6.75
N VAL A 15 -8.01 6.68 6.56
CA VAL A 15 -9.15 6.15 5.80
C VAL A 15 -9.28 6.90 4.49
N TYR A 16 -9.29 6.15 3.39
CA TYR A 16 -9.47 6.64 2.04
C TYR A 16 -10.73 5.99 1.46
N PRO A 17 -11.82 6.75 1.21
CA PRO A 17 -13.10 6.16 0.81
C PRO A 17 -13.15 5.63 -0.62
N GLY A 18 -12.14 5.90 -1.44
CA GLY A 18 -12.08 5.47 -2.85
C GLY A 18 -10.68 5.02 -3.24
N ASN A 19 -10.38 5.04 -4.53
CA ASN A 19 -9.10 4.60 -5.06
C ASN A 19 -7.96 5.51 -4.62
N VAL A 20 -6.80 4.91 -4.35
CA VAL A 20 -5.58 5.61 -3.91
C VAL A 20 -4.41 5.15 -4.75
N THR A 21 -3.67 6.12 -5.29
CA THR A 21 -2.36 5.86 -5.90
C THR A 21 -1.26 6.39 -4.97
N VAL A 22 -0.32 5.53 -4.61
CA VAL A 22 0.82 5.83 -3.75
C VAL A 22 2.10 5.69 -4.54
N SER A 23 2.86 6.78 -4.61
CA SER A 23 4.23 6.77 -5.10
C SER A 23 5.16 6.41 -3.95
N VAL A 24 5.90 5.32 -4.14
CA VAL A 24 6.88 4.76 -3.22
C VAL A 24 8.26 5.04 -3.81
N THR A 25 9.14 5.67 -3.03
CA THR A 25 10.52 5.97 -3.44
C THR A 25 11.40 5.86 -2.21
N ASP A 26 12.31 4.90 -2.20
CA ASP A 26 13.21 4.60 -1.08
C ASP A 26 12.46 4.47 0.26
N MET A 27 11.36 3.71 0.26
CA MET A 27 10.57 3.46 1.47
C MET A 27 10.61 2.00 1.88
N ASP A 28 10.58 1.81 3.19
CA ASP A 28 10.66 0.49 3.83
C ASP A 28 9.31 -0.01 4.35
N SER A 29 8.33 0.88 4.61
CA SER A 29 7.00 0.47 5.09
C SER A 29 5.82 1.36 4.68
N LEU A 30 4.65 0.73 4.58
CA LEU A 30 3.33 1.37 4.51
C LEU A 30 2.40 0.75 5.55
N GLU A 31 1.71 1.56 6.34
CA GLU A 31 1.08 1.07 7.56
C GLU A 31 -0.25 1.74 7.91
N ASN A 32 -1.14 0.99 8.56
CA ASN A 32 -2.35 1.48 9.23
C ASN A 32 -3.24 2.32 8.31
N ALA A 33 -3.71 1.72 7.22
CA ALA A 33 -4.54 2.39 6.23
C ALA A 33 -5.74 1.52 5.79
N ILE A 34 -6.88 2.17 5.56
CA ILE A 34 -8.08 1.54 5.04
C ILE A 34 -8.45 2.23 3.73
N VAL A 35 -8.38 1.49 2.64
CA VAL A 35 -8.69 1.95 1.28
C VAL A 35 -10.00 1.30 0.85
N GLY A 36 -11.04 2.10 0.61
CA GLY A 36 -12.36 1.61 0.20
C GLY A 36 -12.42 1.15 -1.26
N GLY A 37 -11.51 1.63 -2.10
CA GLY A 37 -11.37 1.23 -3.51
C GLY A 37 -10.06 0.52 -3.78
N ASP A 38 -9.49 0.75 -4.97
CA ASP A 38 -8.22 0.17 -5.39
C ASP A 38 -7.02 0.89 -4.74
N LEU A 39 -6.00 0.13 -4.37
CA LEU A 39 -4.69 0.64 -3.93
C LEU A 39 -3.67 0.36 -5.03
N ILE A 40 -3.14 1.43 -5.64
CA ILE A 40 -2.15 1.34 -6.72
C ILE A 40 -0.81 1.85 -6.18
N LEU A 41 0.21 1.00 -6.18
CA LEU A 41 1.57 1.35 -5.79
C LEU A 41 2.43 1.51 -7.03
N THR A 42 3.18 2.61 -7.07
CA THR A 42 4.06 2.94 -8.20
C THR A 42 5.41 3.43 -7.70
N GLY A 43 6.45 3.31 -8.51
CA GLY A 43 7.77 3.86 -8.22
C GLY A 43 8.77 2.77 -7.86
N THR A 44 9.75 3.09 -7.02
CA THR A 44 10.83 2.16 -6.65
C THR A 44 10.85 2.00 -5.13
N ALA A 45 10.52 0.81 -4.66
CA ALA A 45 10.65 0.45 -3.26
C ALA A 45 12.13 0.41 -2.83
N GLY A 46 12.40 0.51 -1.53
CA GLY A 46 13.73 0.21 -0.99
C GLY A 46 14.10 -1.28 -1.15
N GLU A 47 15.15 -1.73 -0.48
CA GLU A 47 15.57 -3.15 -0.51
C GLU A 47 14.44 -4.12 -0.10
N SER A 48 13.55 -3.67 0.78
CA SER A 48 12.34 -4.39 1.16
C SER A 48 11.22 -3.41 1.50
N LEU A 49 10.03 -3.63 0.95
CA LEU A 49 8.82 -2.91 1.37
C LEU A 49 7.92 -3.84 2.20
N SER A 50 7.67 -3.42 3.44
CA SER A 50 6.77 -4.11 4.37
C SER A 50 5.42 -3.42 4.45
N PHE A 51 4.37 -4.20 4.69
CA PHE A 51 3.04 -3.69 4.92
C PHE A 51 2.55 -4.09 6.31
N SER A 52 1.74 -3.24 6.94
CA SER A 52 1.15 -3.56 8.23
C SER A 52 -0.23 -2.94 8.37
N ASN A 53 -1.22 -3.75 8.74
CA ASN A 53 -2.59 -3.30 9.01
C ASN A 53 -3.17 -2.44 7.87
N ILE A 54 -3.05 -2.94 6.64
CA ILE A 54 -3.66 -2.32 5.45
C ILE A 54 -4.88 -3.13 5.02
N GLN A 55 -5.99 -2.44 4.76
CA GLN A 55 -7.19 -3.04 4.20
C GLN A 55 -7.50 -2.38 2.85
N VAL A 56 -7.76 -3.19 1.83
CA VAL A 56 -8.09 -2.73 0.47
C VAL A 56 -9.42 -3.36 0.05
N GLY A 57 -10.43 -2.52 -0.18
CA GLY A 57 -11.76 -2.94 -0.59
C GLY A 57 -11.85 -3.33 -2.06
N GLY A 58 -10.98 -2.79 -2.91
CA GLY A 58 -10.82 -3.15 -4.32
C GLY A 58 -9.57 -3.99 -4.56
N ASN A 59 -8.89 -3.71 -5.67
CA ASN A 59 -7.66 -4.40 -6.07
C ASN A 59 -6.41 -3.75 -5.45
N LEU A 60 -5.39 -4.57 -5.20
CA LEU A 60 -4.03 -4.11 -4.96
C LEU A 60 -3.24 -4.21 -6.25
N ASP A 61 -2.86 -3.09 -6.84
CA ASP A 61 -2.03 -3.04 -8.04
C ASP A 61 -0.60 -2.62 -7.69
N VAL A 62 0.35 -3.53 -7.92
CA VAL A 62 1.78 -3.29 -7.76
C VAL A 62 2.56 -3.54 -9.04
N SER A 63 1.88 -3.61 -10.19
CA SER A 63 2.51 -3.95 -11.47
C SER A 63 3.47 -2.89 -11.98
N ASN A 64 3.44 -1.70 -11.36
CA ASN A 64 4.30 -0.56 -11.66
C ASN A 64 5.22 -0.21 -10.47
N LEU A 65 5.40 -1.14 -9.54
CA LEU A 65 6.31 -1.01 -8.41
C LEU A 65 7.59 -1.80 -8.71
N ASP A 66 8.70 -1.09 -8.87
CA ASP A 66 10.02 -1.68 -9.01
C ASP A 66 10.59 -2.02 -7.63
N GLY A 67 11.05 -3.25 -7.44
CA GLY A 67 11.63 -3.73 -6.19
C GLY A 67 11.86 -5.24 -6.23
N ASP A 68 12.84 -5.72 -5.46
CA ASP A 68 13.26 -7.12 -5.50
C ASP A 68 12.45 -8.01 -4.53
N LEU A 69 11.89 -7.43 -3.46
CA LEU A 69 11.19 -8.17 -2.41
C LEU A 69 9.97 -7.41 -1.87
N PHE A 70 8.78 -7.90 -2.22
CA PHE A 70 7.51 -7.44 -1.63
C PHE A 70 6.98 -8.50 -0.68
N ASN A 71 6.78 -8.13 0.59
CA ASN A 71 6.07 -8.98 1.54
C ASN A 71 4.68 -8.42 1.79
N PHE A 72 3.66 -9.01 1.16
CA PHE A 72 2.25 -8.61 1.32
C PHE A 72 1.60 -9.07 2.64
N ASP A 73 2.37 -9.68 3.55
CA ASP A 73 1.90 -9.88 4.92
C ASP A 73 1.42 -8.54 5.51
N GLY A 74 0.28 -8.56 6.20
CA GLY A 74 -0.30 -7.35 6.77
C GLY A 74 -1.18 -6.54 5.82
N VAL A 75 -1.42 -7.02 4.58
CA VAL A 75 -2.46 -6.48 3.67
C VAL A 75 -3.63 -7.46 3.55
N ASP A 76 -4.85 -6.97 3.78
CA ASP A 76 -6.09 -7.69 3.49
C ASP A 76 -6.76 -7.06 2.25
N VAL A 77 -6.74 -7.79 1.13
CA VAL A 77 -7.29 -7.35 -0.17
C VAL A 77 -8.58 -8.11 -0.44
N LYS A 78 -9.67 -7.40 -0.76
CA LYS A 78 -10.96 -8.01 -1.12
C LYS A 78 -11.10 -8.32 -2.60
N GLY A 79 -10.44 -7.54 -3.45
CA GLY A 79 -10.29 -7.83 -4.88
C GLY A 79 -9.08 -8.71 -5.17
N ASP A 80 -8.45 -8.45 -6.31
CA ASP A 80 -7.26 -9.16 -6.78
C ASP A 80 -5.98 -8.40 -6.46
N THR A 81 -4.87 -9.14 -6.35
CA THR A 81 -3.51 -8.58 -6.39
C THR A 81 -2.98 -8.66 -7.81
N ILE A 82 -2.64 -7.52 -8.40
CA ILE A 82 -2.09 -7.37 -9.75
C ILE A 82 -0.59 -7.14 -9.62
N LEU A 83 0.20 -8.02 -10.23
CA LEU A 83 1.67 -8.03 -10.24
C LEU A 83 2.21 -7.72 -11.63
#